data_AF-A0A5J4PKE8-F1
#
_entry.id   AF-A0A5J4PKE8-F1
#
_cell.length_a   1.000
_cell.length_b   1.000
_cell.length_c   1.000
_cell.angle_alpha   90.00
_cell.angle_beta   90.00
_cell.angle_gamma   90.00
#
_symmetry.space_group_name_H-M   'P 1'
#
loop_
_entity.id
_entity.type
_entity.pdbx_description
1 polymer ?
#
loop_
_entity_poly.entity_id
_entity_poly.type
_entity_poly.pdbx_seq_one_letter_code
_entity_poly.pdbx_strand_id
1 'polypeptide(L)'
;MKYEDENIPFDKCIKVLGWNSSRFDIALLLDALDWELLTMSVHIGDFNNNKSITVTHKKSHMKLQFIDAENLFGPMTLKACVEDYGDKSEHKYVFPYKIINIKNWKEVLMIT
;
A
#
# COMPACT_ATOMS: atom_id res chain seq x y z
N MET A 1 -17.53 -12.75 -12.23
CA MET A 1 -16.82 -12.17 -13.38
C MET A 1 -15.65 -13.09 -13.66
N LYS A 2 -15.68 -13.84 -14.77
CA LYS A 2 -14.53 -14.60 -15.27
C LYS A 2 -13.92 -13.76 -16.39
N TYR A 3 -12.60 -13.67 -16.48
CA TYR A 3 -11.94 -13.18 -17.68
C TYR A 3 -12.28 -14.13 -18.84
N GLU A 4 -12.32 -13.61 -20.07
CA GLU A 4 -12.52 -14.44 -21.27
C GLU A 4 -11.39 -15.46 -21.47
N ASP A 5 -10.20 -15.17 -20.94
CA ASP A 5 -9.06 -16.09 -20.92
C ASP A 5 -9.08 -16.97 -19.68
N GLU A 6 -9.43 -18.24 -19.87
CA GLU A 6 -9.45 -19.27 -18.82
C GLU A 6 -8.05 -19.62 -18.28
N ASN A 7 -6.97 -19.20 -18.95
CA ASN A 7 -5.60 -19.44 -18.50
C ASN A 7 -5.12 -18.43 -17.44
N ILE A 8 -5.88 -17.35 -17.19
CA ILE A 8 -5.51 -16.38 -16.15
C ILE A 8 -5.78 -17.01 -14.78
N PRO A 9 -4.73 -17.32 -13.99
CA PRO A 9 -4.92 -17.98 -12.71
C PRO A 9 -5.54 -17.00 -11.71
N PHE A 10 -6.75 -17.30 -11.25
CA PHE A 10 -7.45 -16.54 -10.20
C PHE A 10 -6.78 -16.63 -8.82
N ASP A 11 -5.84 -17.55 -8.64
CA ASP A 11 -5.08 -17.73 -7.40
C ASP A 11 -3.76 -16.93 -7.37
N LYS A 12 -3.65 -15.88 -8.18
CA LYS A 12 -2.48 -15.01 -8.15
C LYS A 12 -2.57 -14.03 -6.98
N CYS A 13 -1.63 -14.16 -6.04
CA CYS A 13 -1.42 -13.16 -5.00
C CYS A 13 -0.52 -12.04 -5.53
N ILE A 14 -1.06 -10.82 -5.61
CA ILE A 14 -0.32 -9.62 -5.99
C ILE A 14 0.27 -9.02 -4.72
N LYS A 15 1.60 -8.87 -4.69
CA LYS A 15 2.30 -8.24 -3.56
C LYS A 15 2.42 -6.74 -3.81
N VAL A 16 1.96 -5.95 -2.84
CA VAL A 16 2.05 -4.49 -2.83
C VAL A 16 3.03 -4.11 -1.72
N LEU A 17 4.22 -3.65 -2.11
CA LEU A 17 5.17 -3.09 -1.15
C LEU A 17 4.87 -1.60 -0.98
N GLY A 18 4.73 -1.14 0.25
CA GLY A 18 4.60 0.29 0.53
C GLY A 18 4.97 0.65 1.96
N TRP A 19 5.03 1.95 2.22
CA TRP A 19 5.48 2.50 3.50
C TRP A 19 4.29 2.72 4.43
N ASN A 20 4.27 2.08 5.62
CA ASN A 20 3.13 2.07 6.53
C ASN A 20 1.85 1.46 5.91
N SER A 21 2.02 0.59 4.90
CA SER A 21 0.89 0.12 4.10
C SER A 21 0.00 -0.89 4.79
N SER A 22 0.49 -1.55 5.85
CA SER A 22 -0.36 -2.40 6.70
C SER A 22 -1.44 -1.61 7.44
N ARG A 23 -1.31 -0.28 7.53
CA ARG A 23 -2.22 0.60 8.27
C ARG A 23 -2.90 1.62 7.35
N PHE A 24 -2.12 2.43 6.65
CA PHE A 24 -2.65 3.58 5.91
C PHE A 24 -3.28 3.18 4.57
N ASP A 25 -2.50 2.55 3.68
CA ASP A 25 -2.98 2.20 2.34
C ASP A 25 -4.17 1.23 2.38
N ILE A 26 -4.13 0.25 3.29
CA ILE A 26 -5.25 -0.68 3.47
C ILE A 26 -6.50 0.03 3.98
N ALA A 27 -6.39 0.96 4.94
CA ALA A 27 -7.56 1.69 5.43
C ALA A 27 -8.26 2.46 4.31
N LEU A 28 -7.49 3.10 3.42
CA LEU A 28 -8.03 3.77 2.24
C LEU A 28 -8.65 2.78 1.25
N LEU A 29 -7.99 1.64 1.02
CA LEU A 29 -8.47 0.64 0.08
C LEU A 29 -9.77 -0.02 0.58
N LEU A 30 -9.89 -0.27 1.88
CA LEU A 30 -11.09 -0.82 2.49
C LEU A 30 -12.27 0.16 2.44
N ASP A 31 -12.01 1.46 2.57
CA ASP A 31 -13.03 2.50 2.43
C ASP A 31 -13.53 2.62 0.98
N ALA A 32 -12.62 2.39 0.01
CA ALA A 32 -12.94 2.47 -1.42
C ALA A 32 -13.54 1.18 -2.01
N LEU A 33 -13.40 0.03 -1.33
CA LEU A 33 -13.85 -1.28 -1.81
C LEU A 33 -15.08 -1.77 -1.05
N ASP A 34 -15.85 -2.63 -1.70
CA ASP A 34 -17.00 -3.30 -1.08
C ASP A 34 -16.53 -4.27 0.01
N TRP A 35 -16.52 -3.81 1.27
CA TRP A 35 -16.02 -4.55 2.42
C TRP A 35 -16.72 -5.90 2.61
N GLU A 36 -17.99 -6.02 2.20
CA GLU A 36 -18.76 -7.25 2.32
C GLU A 36 -18.20 -8.37 1.43
N LEU A 37 -17.46 -8.01 0.39
CA LEU A 37 -16.83 -8.94 -0.53
C LEU A 37 -15.35 -9.21 -0.21
N LEU A 38 -14.80 -8.65 0.87
CA LEU A 38 -13.40 -8.81 1.25
C LEU A 38 -13.24 -9.63 2.53
N THR A 39 -12.14 -10.38 2.63
CA THR A 39 -11.66 -11.00 3.86
C THR A 39 -10.21 -10.60 4.09
N MET A 40 -9.86 -10.28 5.34
CA MET A 40 -8.50 -9.91 5.73
C MET A 40 -7.84 -11.05 6.49
N SER A 41 -6.61 -11.38 6.12
CA SER A 41 -5.75 -12.31 6.84
C SER A 41 -4.41 -11.64 7.13
N VAL A 42 -4.03 -11.61 8.40
CA VAL A 42 -2.71 -11.15 8.84
C VAL A 42 -1.75 -12.34 8.71
N HIS A 43 -0.64 -12.15 7.99
CA HIS A 43 0.27 -13.27 7.67
C HIS A 43 1.62 -13.21 8.38
N ILE A 44 2.11 -12.02 8.73
CA ILE A 44 3.45 -11.85 9.30
C ILE A 44 3.43 -10.68 10.31
N GLY A 45 3.77 -10.95 11.56
CA GLY A 45 3.78 -9.95 12.65
C GLY A 45 2.89 -10.35 13.83
N ASP A 46 2.84 -9.50 14.85
CA ASP A 46 1.84 -9.57 15.93
C ASP A 46 0.74 -8.53 15.68
N PHE A 47 -0.35 -8.58 16.44
CA PHE A 47 -1.48 -7.65 16.31
C PHE A 47 -1.11 -6.16 16.26
N ASN A 48 0.02 -5.77 16.84
CA ASN A 48 0.47 -4.38 16.92
C ASN A 48 1.46 -4.02 15.79
N ASN A 49 2.26 -4.97 15.31
CA ASN A 49 3.33 -4.77 14.33
C ASN A 49 3.22 -5.75 13.14
N ASN A 50 2.12 -5.63 12.39
CA ASN A 50 1.88 -6.41 11.19
C ASN A 50 2.83 -6.00 10.05
N LYS A 51 3.73 -6.90 9.67
CA LYS A 51 4.64 -6.75 8.51
C LYS A 51 3.94 -7.02 7.19
N SER A 52 2.86 -7.80 7.20
CA SER A 52 2.02 -7.97 6.00
C SER A 52 0.58 -8.33 6.32
N ILE A 53 -0.34 -7.84 5.48
CA ILE A 53 -1.76 -8.14 5.52
C ILE A 53 -2.20 -8.53 4.11
N THR A 54 -2.99 -9.60 4.00
CA THR A 54 -3.59 -10.03 2.74
C THR A 54 -5.07 -9.75 2.75
N VAL A 55 -5.54 -9.07 1.71
CA VAL A 55 -6.94 -8.84 1.42
C VAL A 55 -7.35 -9.80 0.30
N THR A 56 -8.37 -10.61 0.55
CA THR A 56 -8.88 -11.57 -0.43
C THR A 56 -10.30 -11.19 -0.83
N HIS A 57 -10.57 -11.13 -2.13
CA HIS A 57 -11.93 -10.96 -2.62
C HIS A 57 -12.68 -12.30 -2.65
N LYS A 58 -13.80 -12.38 -1.93
CA LYS A 58 -14.56 -13.62 -1.66
C LYS A 58 -15.01 -14.36 -2.93
N LYS A 59 -15.39 -13.63 -3.98
CA LYS A 59 -15.96 -14.23 -5.21
C LYS A 59 -14.91 -14.61 -6.25
N SER A 60 -13.84 -13.80 -6.40
CA SER A 60 -12.81 -14.05 -7.42
C SER A 60 -11.59 -14.76 -6.87
N HIS A 61 -11.48 -14.90 -5.53
CA HIS A 61 -10.30 -15.40 -4.84
C HIS A 61 -9.00 -14.61 -5.13
N MET A 62 -9.11 -13.42 -5.73
CA MET A 62 -7.99 -12.53 -5.95
C MET A 62 -7.43 -12.06 -4.61
N LYS A 63 -6.10 -12.10 -4.48
CA LYS A 63 -5.39 -11.75 -3.25
C LYS A 63 -4.48 -10.56 -3.49
N LEU A 64 -4.58 -9.55 -2.62
CA LEU A 64 -3.63 -8.45 -2.51
C LEU A 64 -2.89 -8.59 -1.18
N GLN A 65 -1.58 -8.84 -1.22
CA GLN A 65 -0.75 -8.87 -0.03
C GLN A 65 0.02 -7.56 0.11
N PHE A 66 -0.38 -6.74 1.06
CA PHE A 66 0.33 -5.53 1.44
C PHE A 66 1.49 -5.89 2.35
N ILE A 67 2.69 -5.48 1.98
CA ILE A 67 3.92 -5.65 2.73
C ILE A 67 4.34 -4.28 3.21
N ASP A 68 4.50 -4.16 4.53
CA ASP A 68 4.82 -2.89 5.17
C ASP A 68 6.34 -2.72 5.29
N ALA A 69 6.89 -1.86 4.44
CA ALA A 69 8.31 -1.54 4.42
C ALA A 69 8.75 -0.90 5.75
N GLU A 70 7.92 -0.06 6.39
CA GLU A 70 8.29 0.59 7.64
C GLU A 70 8.53 -0.46 8.73
N ASN A 71 7.62 -1.42 8.86
CA ASN A 71 7.78 -2.54 9.81
C ASN A 71 8.93 -3.50 9.46
N LEU A 72 9.43 -3.50 8.22
CA LEU A 72 10.58 -4.29 7.80
C LEU A 72 11.92 -3.60 8.12
N PHE A 73 12.01 -2.30 7.87
CA PHE A 73 13.23 -1.50 8.12
C PHE A 73 13.33 -1.06 9.59
N GLY A 74 12.23 -1.07 10.35
CA GLY A 74 12.18 -0.61 11.74
C GLY A 74 11.63 0.82 11.87
N PRO A 75 11.59 1.39 13.09
CA PRO A 75 10.98 2.70 13.35
C PRO A 75 11.85 3.83 12.77
N MET A 76 11.75 4.04 11.46
CA MET A 76 12.41 5.12 10.72
C MET A 76 11.41 5.81 9.80
N THR A 77 11.74 7.03 9.37
CA THR A 77 10.92 7.74 8.39
C THR A 77 11.26 7.29 6.97
N LEU A 78 10.31 7.37 6.04
CA LEU A 78 10.58 7.10 4.62
C LEU A 78 11.74 7.97 4.09
N LYS A 79 11.87 9.21 4.57
CA LYS A 79 12.97 10.09 4.21
C LYS A 79 14.33 9.54 4.65
N ALA A 80 14.45 9.15 5.92
CA ALA A 80 15.67 8.53 6.45
C ALA A 80 16.01 7.22 5.71
N CYS A 81 15.00 6.40 5.39
CA CYS A 81 15.20 5.19 4.60
C CYS A 81 15.79 5.48 3.21
N VAL A 82 15.35 6.55 2.53
CA VAL A 82 15.89 6.96 1.23
C VAL A 82 17.32 7.49 1.38
N GLU A 83 17.63 8.21 2.46
CA GLU A 83 18.99 8.69 2.74
C GLU A 83 19.98 7.53 2.99
N ASP A 84 19.54 6.49 3.70
CA ASP A 84 20.38 5.35 4.08
C ASP A 84 20.52 4.30 2.96
N TYR A 85 19.43 4.03 2.23
CA TYR A 85 19.34 2.91 1.28
C TYR A 85 19.03 3.31 -0.17
N GLY A 86 18.62 4.55 -0.41
CA GLY A 86 18.27 5.06 -1.73
C GLY A 86 19.47 5.51 -2.57
N ASP A 87 19.22 5.89 -3.81
CA ASP A 87 20.22 6.58 -4.62
C ASP A 87 20.49 7.96 -4.01
N LYS A 88 21.77 8.32 -3.84
CA LYS A 88 22.18 9.60 -3.23
C LYS A 88 21.78 10.81 -4.07
N SER A 89 21.41 10.62 -5.33
CA SER A 89 20.84 11.67 -6.17
C SER A 89 19.34 11.89 -5.91
N GLU A 90 18.64 10.92 -5.35
CA GLU A 90 17.22 11.00 -5.04
C GLU A 90 16.98 11.70 -3.70
N HIS A 91 16.10 12.69 -3.71
CA HIS A 91 15.73 13.43 -2.51
C HIS A 91 14.25 13.25 -2.24
N LYS A 92 13.91 12.65 -1.09
CA LYS A 92 12.52 12.52 -0.68
C LYS A 92 12.00 13.86 -0.16
N TYR A 93 11.17 14.51 -0.96
CA TYR A 93 10.45 15.72 -0.55
C TYR A 93 9.20 15.40 0.26
N VAL A 94 8.81 16.37 1.08
CA VAL A 94 7.55 16.35 1.85
C VAL A 94 6.60 17.35 1.19
N PHE A 95 5.37 16.94 0.94
CA PHE A 95 4.38 17.86 0.40
C PHE A 95 4.16 19.04 1.38
N PRO A 96 4.18 20.29 0.90
CA PRO A 96 4.09 21.46 1.77
C PRO A 96 2.70 21.65 2.40
N TYR A 97 1.66 21.09 1.78
CA TYR A 97 0.30 21.15 2.29
C TYR A 97 -0.06 19.89 3.07
N LYS A 98 -0.79 20.08 4.18
CA LYS A 98 -1.37 18.97 4.96
C LYS A 98 -2.37 18.14 4.13
N ILE A 99 -3.01 18.73 3.12
CA ILE A 99 -4.01 18.08 2.27
C ILE A 99 -3.88 18.58 0.83
N ILE A 100 -3.80 17.63 -0.11
CA ILE A 100 -3.90 17.88 -1.55
C ILE A 100 -5.33 17.54 -1.99
N ASN A 101 -5.93 18.40 -2.80
CA ASN A 101 -7.27 18.23 -3.35
C ASN A 101 -7.37 18.80 -4.77
N ILE A 102 -8.54 18.63 -5.39
CA ILE A 102 -8.79 19.06 -6.78
C ILE A 102 -8.61 20.56 -7.03
N LYS A 103 -8.62 21.40 -5.98
CA LYS A 103 -8.46 22.86 -6.09
C LYS A 103 -7.00 23.28 -6.01
N ASN A 104 -6.17 22.61 -5.20
CA ASN A 104 -4.78 23.01 -4.97
C ASN A 104 -3.74 22.08 -5.62
N TRP A 105 -4.12 20.94 -6.18
CA TRP A 105 -3.14 19.93 -6.65
C TRP A 105 -2.13 20.49 -7.66
N LYS A 106 -2.52 21.39 -8.57
CA LYS A 106 -1.59 21.99 -9.54
C LYS A 106 -0.53 22.81 -8.83
N GLU A 107 -0.95 23.63 -7.86
CA GLU A 107 -0.05 24.46 -7.07
C GLU A 107 0.87 23.60 -6.21
N VAL A 108 0.40 22.46 -5.69
CA VAL A 108 1.22 21.56 -4.85
C VAL A 108 2.19 20.70 -5.68
N LEU A 109 1.73 20.18 -6.82
CA LEU A 109 2.49 19.21 -7.63
C LEU A 109 3.38 19.85 -8.70
N MET A 110 3.17 21.13 -9.05
CA MET A 110 4.01 21.84 -10.04
C MET A 110 5.04 22.79 -9.41
N ILE A 111 5.25 22.74 -8.10
CA ILE A 111 6.38 23.45 -7.47
C ILE A 111 7.65 22.79 -8.00
N THR A 112 8.33 23.50 -8.91
CA THR A 112 9.58 23.10 -9.56
C THR A 112 10.75 23.67 -8.79
#